data_AF-A0A1G4JWS2-F1
#
_entry.id   AF-A0A1G4JWS2-F1
#
_cell.length_a   1.000
_cell.length_b   1.000
_cell.length_c   1.000
_cell.angle_alpha   90.00
_cell.angle_beta   90.00
_cell.angle_gamma   90.00
#
_symmetry.space_group_name_H-M   'P 1'
#
loop_
_entity.id
_entity.type
_entity.pdbx_description
1 polymer ?
#
loop_
_entity_poly.entity_id
_entity_poly.type
_entity_poly.pdbx_seq_one_letter_code
_entity_poly.pdbx_strand_id
1 'polypeptide(L)'
;MNNSADLVDESPSALLWVNESDAYIDLVKKPDETTIYFGIFCLDKWHQQSVEKLGEVKAKLQDIINVWNRCYPWGNYAGIEIKVVAELNEAPFIFGSLCVEHHQEKEEPLVVFFLQDLSKGLDTDIFIKVCSSEGEVLLMECYDVLPSEYEYPKGNNRLWIHQGKFKFIPKDLAPHRGLRRHEALQFLTTSYYKLSEIPEVSSRLAERIGLGKSPEYHLESLVLLPLLLRNETFYRLVNENPRVISLALKNIYMNGQDPQEAATVNKFAVTKKCCSIKLLISKSQEKFLAGFLLDSGLDLESKNLPLVIGDIISTSLQELVSNNELDICQPSGETLDLLSGLKTNGFLKDGYELPEANFASAVKSDDKITDRETISRMQRLFSDIGTDLDSKKDAEGVKGDDSSEDDSENYADREALNYFKKEDIDIDEDDFFEYFLTEALKLKKDDLDDLRQEKSVFSASSPPDEEEAEMLAELEQLFGQKNGDSGEAIHQLLGSLKLDPSTGVDLGSFIDHIDSD
;
A
#
# COMPACT_ATOMS: atom_id res chain seq x y z
N MET A 1 7.02 30.20 9.15
CA MET A 1 5.76 30.54 8.47
C MET A 1 5.39 29.30 7.69
N ASN A 2 4.35 28.61 8.15
CA ASN A 2 3.95 27.28 7.71
C ASN A 2 3.31 27.35 6.32
N ASN A 3 3.86 26.59 5.38
CA ASN A 3 3.08 26.05 4.26
C ASN A 3 2.63 24.65 4.68
N SER A 4 1.51 24.58 5.40
CA SER A 4 0.71 23.36 5.47
C SER A 4 0.05 23.23 4.10
N ALA A 5 0.47 22.23 3.32
CA ALA A 5 -0.22 21.86 2.10
C ALA A 5 -1.67 21.51 2.46
N ASP A 6 -2.62 22.18 1.80
CA ASP A 6 -4.04 21.89 1.86
C ASP A 6 -4.28 20.46 1.32
N LEU A 7 -4.28 19.47 2.21
CA LEU A 7 -5.02 18.24 2.01
C LEU A 7 -6.50 18.62 2.06
N VAL A 8 -7.10 18.84 0.89
CA VAL A 8 -8.54 18.95 0.76
C VAL A 8 -9.11 17.63 1.27
N ASP A 9 -9.72 17.65 2.46
CA ASP A 9 -10.42 16.51 3.04
C ASP A 9 -11.58 16.15 2.10
N GLU A 10 -11.32 15.22 1.17
CA GLU A 10 -12.31 14.78 0.20
C GLU A 10 -13.52 14.21 0.94
N SER A 11 -14.72 14.63 0.55
CA SER A 11 -15.94 14.14 1.20
C SER A 11 -15.97 12.60 1.21
N PRO A 12 -16.42 11.94 2.30
CA PRO A 12 -16.54 10.48 2.35
C PRO A 12 -17.35 9.90 1.18
N SER A 13 -18.29 10.70 0.69
CA SER A 13 -19.04 10.41 -0.52
C SER A 13 -18.13 10.30 -1.75
N ALA A 14 -17.28 11.31 -2.02
CA ALA A 14 -16.36 11.32 -3.17
C ALA A 14 -15.40 10.12 -3.19
N LEU A 15 -14.84 9.75 -2.03
CA LEU A 15 -13.93 8.61 -1.88
C LEU A 15 -14.56 7.26 -2.32
N LEU A 16 -15.89 7.17 -2.30
CA LEU A 16 -16.61 5.96 -2.70
C LEU A 16 -16.84 5.82 -4.20
N TRP A 17 -16.62 6.84 -5.04
CA TRP A 17 -17.04 6.78 -6.45
C TRP A 17 -15.89 7.04 -7.40
N VAL A 18 -15.67 6.09 -8.31
CA VAL A 18 -14.73 6.27 -9.43
C VAL A 18 -15.43 7.04 -10.54
N ASN A 19 -15.07 8.31 -10.73
CA ASN A 19 -15.60 9.17 -11.80
C ASN A 19 -14.73 9.08 -13.05
N GLU A 20 -15.36 9.12 -14.22
CA GLU A 20 -14.70 8.98 -15.53
C GLU A 20 -13.82 10.17 -15.94
N SER A 21 -13.95 11.33 -15.28
CA SER A 21 -13.26 12.55 -15.69
C SER A 21 -11.84 12.69 -15.16
N ASP A 22 -11.45 11.92 -14.14
CA ASP A 22 -10.21 12.17 -13.39
C ASP A 22 -9.19 11.04 -13.54
N ALA A 23 -9.44 10.09 -14.46
CA ALA A 23 -8.60 8.93 -14.68
C ALA A 23 -7.82 8.98 -16.01
N TYR A 24 -7.35 10.17 -16.40
CA TYR A 24 -5.93 10.18 -16.77
C TYR A 24 -5.24 9.99 -15.44
N ILE A 25 -4.66 8.80 -15.22
CA ILE A 25 -3.82 8.53 -14.07
C ILE A 25 -2.78 9.66 -14.07
N ASP A 26 -3.01 10.68 -13.25
CA ASP A 26 -1.97 11.63 -12.91
C ASP A 26 -1.01 10.78 -12.08
N LEU A 27 -0.09 10.10 -12.77
CA LEU A 27 0.99 9.27 -12.21
C LEU A 27 1.82 10.05 -11.17
N VAL A 28 1.56 11.35 -11.04
CA VAL A 28 2.19 12.34 -10.17
C VAL A 28 1.55 12.38 -8.77
N LYS A 29 0.33 11.84 -8.54
CA LYS A 29 -0.30 11.86 -7.21
C LYS A 29 -0.87 10.51 -6.81
N LYS A 30 0.01 9.51 -6.63
CA LYS A 30 -0.36 8.35 -5.81
C LYS A 30 -0.57 8.84 -4.38
N PRO A 31 -1.71 8.58 -3.72
CA PRO A 31 -1.87 8.91 -2.32
C PRO A 31 -0.80 8.19 -1.49
N ASP A 32 -0.21 8.88 -0.52
CA ASP A 32 0.88 8.37 0.33
C ASP A 32 0.45 7.10 1.11
N GLU A 33 -0.85 6.97 1.38
CA GLU A 33 -1.45 5.86 2.12
C GLU A 33 -2.52 5.12 1.31
N THR A 34 -2.35 3.80 1.16
CA THR A 34 -3.38 2.93 0.57
C THR A 34 -4.49 2.68 1.58
N THR A 35 -5.72 3.08 1.23
CA THR A 35 -6.89 2.96 2.10
C THR A 35 -8.04 2.27 1.38
N ILE A 36 -8.68 1.30 2.03
CA ILE A 36 -9.94 0.71 1.58
C ILE A 36 -11.12 1.48 2.19
N TYR A 37 -12.13 1.74 1.36
CA TYR A 37 -13.37 2.41 1.72
C TYR A 37 -14.56 1.50 1.42
N PHE A 38 -15.60 1.62 2.22
CA PHE A 38 -16.88 0.98 1.92
C PHE A 38 -18.07 1.85 2.32
N GLY A 39 -19.15 1.70 1.55
CA GLY A 39 -20.41 2.38 1.77
C GLY A 39 -21.55 1.37 1.90
N ILE A 40 -22.34 1.46 2.97
CA ILE A 40 -23.54 0.65 3.18
C ILE A 40 -24.77 1.55 3.03
N PHE A 41 -25.56 1.27 2.00
CA PHE A 41 -26.71 2.06 1.59
C PHE A 41 -28.00 1.29 1.84
N CYS A 42 -28.97 1.93 2.48
CA CYS A 42 -30.33 1.40 2.66
C CYS A 42 -31.23 1.96 1.56
N LEU A 43 -31.39 1.29 0.43
CA LEU A 43 -32.10 1.82 -0.74
C LEU A 43 -33.50 1.24 -0.85
N ASP A 44 -34.42 1.75 -0.03
CA ASP A 44 -35.85 1.45 -0.15
C ASP A 44 -36.57 2.55 -0.97
N LYS A 45 -37.37 2.13 -1.94
CA LYS A 45 -38.20 3.01 -2.77
C LYS A 45 -39.41 3.56 -2.01
N TRP A 46 -39.89 2.81 -1.00
CA TRP A 46 -41.15 3.09 -0.32
C TRP A 46 -40.97 3.71 1.06
N HIS A 47 -39.90 3.35 1.76
CA HIS A 47 -39.51 3.99 3.01
C HIS A 47 -38.35 4.95 2.76
N GLN A 48 -38.52 6.19 3.21
CA GLN A 48 -37.41 7.13 3.30
C GLN A 48 -36.36 6.52 4.24
N GLN A 49 -35.08 6.56 3.85
CA GLN A 49 -33.98 5.96 4.60
C GLN A 49 -34.07 6.29 6.10
N SER A 50 -34.42 5.28 6.89
CA SER A 50 -34.47 5.44 8.34
C SER A 50 -33.05 5.40 8.89
N VAL A 51 -32.63 6.49 9.52
CA VAL A 51 -31.39 6.56 10.29
C VAL A 51 -31.36 5.46 11.37
N GLU A 52 -32.53 5.04 11.87
CA GLU A 52 -32.64 3.95 12.85
C GLU A 52 -32.17 2.62 12.26
N LYS A 53 -32.60 2.30 11.03
CA LYS A 53 -32.18 1.08 10.32
C LYS A 53 -30.69 1.08 10.03
N LEU A 54 -30.12 2.22 9.64
CA LEU A 54 -28.66 2.36 9.52
C LEU A 54 -27.96 2.20 10.88
N GLY A 55 -28.58 2.65 11.97
CA GLY A 55 -28.09 2.43 13.34
C GLY A 55 -28.01 0.95 13.70
N GLU A 56 -29.04 0.18 13.37
CA GLU A 56 -29.06 -1.28 13.59
C GLU A 56 -27.99 -2.01 12.75
N VAL A 57 -27.86 -1.64 11.47
CA VAL A 57 -26.83 -2.21 10.58
C VAL A 57 -25.43 -1.85 11.08
N LYS A 58 -25.22 -0.61 11.52
CA LYS A 58 -23.95 -0.16 12.10
C LYS A 58 -23.62 -0.94 13.36
N ALA A 59 -24.58 -1.19 14.24
CA ALA A 59 -24.37 -1.98 15.46
C ALA A 59 -23.95 -3.41 15.13
N LYS A 60 -24.63 -4.07 14.19
CA LYS A 60 -24.26 -5.42 13.72
C LYS A 60 -22.85 -5.45 13.13
N LEU A 61 -22.49 -4.46 12.30
CA LEU A 61 -21.13 -4.36 11.76
C LEU A 61 -20.10 -4.14 12.88
N GLN A 62 -20.40 -3.27 13.84
CA GLN A 62 -19.54 -3.00 14.98
C GLN A 62 -19.28 -4.27 15.79
N ASP A 63 -20.30 -5.10 16.02
CA ASP A 63 -20.17 -6.37 16.75
C ASP A 63 -19.23 -7.34 16.02
N ILE A 64 -19.33 -7.42 14.69
CA ILE A 64 -18.44 -8.25 13.86
C ILE A 64 -16.99 -7.75 13.97
N ILE A 65 -16.75 -6.45 13.76
CA ILE A 65 -15.39 -5.91 13.67
C ILE A 65 -14.73 -5.67 15.03
N ASN A 66 -15.49 -5.51 16.13
CA ASN A 66 -14.93 -5.09 17.42
C ASN A 66 -13.90 -6.08 17.98
N VAL A 67 -14.13 -7.38 17.82
CA VAL A 67 -13.17 -8.41 18.24
C VAL A 67 -11.86 -8.30 17.43
N TRP A 68 -11.97 -8.02 16.13
CA TRP A 68 -10.82 -7.84 15.25
C TRP A 68 -10.10 -6.51 15.50
N ASN A 69 -10.82 -5.40 15.61
CA ASN A 69 -10.24 -4.08 15.92
C ASN A 69 -9.45 -4.04 17.24
N ARG A 70 -9.82 -4.88 18.22
CA ARG A 70 -9.11 -4.96 19.51
C ARG A 70 -7.85 -5.82 19.47
N CYS A 71 -7.87 -6.91 18.70
CA CYS A 71 -6.89 -7.98 18.85
C CYS A 71 -6.12 -8.33 17.57
N TYR A 72 -6.63 -7.98 16.40
CA TYR A 72 -5.96 -8.21 15.13
C TYR A 72 -4.82 -7.19 14.96
N PRO A 73 -3.62 -7.61 14.50
CA PRO A 73 -2.48 -6.72 14.29
C PRO A 73 -2.63 -5.96 12.97
N TRP A 74 -3.60 -5.03 12.92
CA TRP A 74 -3.79 -4.15 11.77
C TRP A 74 -2.50 -3.42 11.41
N GLY A 75 -2.25 -3.24 10.11
CA GLY A 75 -1.12 -2.47 9.59
C GLY A 75 -1.14 -1.04 10.12
N ASN A 76 -2.32 -0.44 10.16
CA ASN A 76 -2.57 0.83 10.85
C ASN A 76 -3.24 0.60 12.22
N TYR A 77 -2.70 1.24 13.27
CA TYR A 77 -3.14 1.11 14.66
C TYR A 77 -4.65 1.35 14.89
N ALA A 78 -5.30 2.18 14.07
CA ALA A 78 -6.70 2.56 14.25
C ALA A 78 -7.70 1.40 13.98
N GLY A 79 -7.34 0.42 13.15
CA GLY A 79 -8.26 -0.62 12.68
C GLY A 79 -9.38 -0.05 11.80
N ILE A 80 -10.51 -0.77 11.68
CA ILE A 80 -11.63 -0.35 10.83
C ILE A 80 -12.46 0.74 11.52
N GLU A 81 -12.58 1.90 10.89
CA GLU A 81 -13.42 3.00 11.36
C GLU A 81 -14.77 3.01 10.66
N ILE A 82 -15.86 3.32 11.38
CA ILE A 82 -17.22 3.41 10.81
C ILE A 82 -18.00 4.63 11.32
N LYS A 83 -18.58 5.40 10.39
CA LYS A 83 -19.41 6.58 10.67
C LYS A 83 -20.68 6.59 9.82
N VAL A 84 -21.74 7.22 10.33
CA VAL A 84 -22.94 7.49 9.52
C VAL A 84 -22.76 8.85 8.88
N VAL A 85 -22.86 8.90 7.56
CA VAL A 85 -22.73 10.13 6.76
C VAL A 85 -24.11 10.54 6.32
N ALA A 86 -24.48 11.80 6.58
CA ALA A 86 -25.74 12.40 6.17
C ALA A 86 -25.43 13.75 5.51
N GLU A 87 -25.33 13.76 4.19
CA GLU A 87 -25.03 14.95 3.40
C GLU A 87 -26.32 15.60 2.86
N LEU A 88 -26.28 16.92 2.64
CA LEU A 88 -27.41 17.66 2.09
C LEU A 88 -27.71 17.18 0.66
N ASN A 89 -28.95 16.71 0.44
CA ASN A 89 -29.44 16.10 -0.81
C ASN A 89 -28.99 14.67 -1.08
N GLU A 90 -28.39 14.00 -0.09
CA GLU A 90 -27.95 12.62 -0.23
C GLU A 90 -28.70 11.70 0.73
N ALA A 91 -28.85 10.47 0.27
CA ALA A 91 -29.39 9.39 1.06
C ALA A 91 -28.31 9.04 2.13
N PRO A 92 -28.58 9.14 3.46
CA PRO A 92 -27.61 8.74 4.46
C PRO A 92 -27.11 7.30 4.27
N PHE A 93 -25.85 7.09 4.60
CA PHE A 93 -25.18 5.79 4.46
C PHE A 93 -24.16 5.59 5.58
N ILE A 94 -23.75 4.34 5.80
CA ILE A 94 -22.61 4.05 6.67
C ILE A 94 -21.36 4.08 5.79
N PHE A 95 -20.43 4.95 6.15
CA PHE A 95 -19.09 4.98 5.58
C PHE A 95 -18.15 4.24 6.52
N GLY A 96 -17.29 3.39 5.98
CA GLY A 96 -16.16 2.87 6.71
C GLY A 96 -14.88 2.92 5.91
N SER A 97 -13.78 2.95 6.65
CA SER A 97 -12.43 3.10 6.11
C SER A 97 -11.42 2.30 6.92
N LEU A 98 -10.40 1.80 6.25
CA LEU A 98 -9.22 1.18 6.86
C LEU A 98 -8.00 1.55 6.03
N CYS A 99 -7.01 2.18 6.66
CA CYS A 99 -5.72 2.40 6.06
C CYS A 99 -4.93 1.08 6.11
N VAL A 100 -4.75 0.44 4.95
CA VAL A 100 -4.14 -0.89 4.82
C VAL A 100 -2.65 -0.80 4.51
N GLU A 101 -2.19 0.34 4.01
CA GLU A 101 -0.80 0.61 3.62
C GLU A 101 -0.18 -0.56 2.83
N HIS A 102 0.65 -1.36 3.50
CA HIS A 102 1.46 -2.42 2.93
C HIS A 102 0.85 -3.82 3.11
N HIS A 103 -0.35 -3.90 3.70
CA HIS A 103 -1.04 -5.12 4.09
C HIS A 103 -2.30 -5.39 3.23
N GLN A 104 -2.42 -4.70 2.09
CA GLN A 104 -3.58 -4.74 1.19
C GLN A 104 -4.04 -6.17 0.86
N GLU A 105 -3.10 -7.05 0.50
CA GLU A 105 -3.38 -8.45 0.11
C GLU A 105 -4.04 -9.29 1.22
N LYS A 106 -3.96 -8.86 2.48
CA LYS A 106 -4.52 -9.58 3.64
C LYS A 106 -5.69 -8.85 4.26
N GLU A 107 -5.62 -7.53 4.36
CA GLU A 107 -6.61 -6.72 5.04
C GLU A 107 -7.81 -6.38 4.16
N GLU A 108 -7.63 -6.09 2.86
CA GLU A 108 -8.77 -5.82 1.97
C GLU A 108 -9.71 -7.03 1.86
N PRO A 109 -9.20 -8.27 1.61
CA PRO A 109 -10.08 -9.43 1.57
C PRO A 109 -10.78 -9.70 2.92
N LEU A 110 -10.12 -9.39 4.05
CA LEU A 110 -10.72 -9.53 5.38
C LEU A 110 -11.88 -8.54 5.60
N VAL A 111 -11.71 -7.29 5.19
CA VAL A 111 -12.79 -6.29 5.23
C VAL A 111 -13.96 -6.73 4.35
N VAL A 112 -13.68 -7.18 3.12
CA VAL A 112 -14.72 -7.68 2.21
C VAL A 112 -15.43 -8.90 2.79
N PHE A 113 -14.72 -9.80 3.46
CA PHE A 113 -15.30 -10.94 4.18
C PHE A 113 -16.31 -10.46 5.24
N PHE A 114 -15.97 -9.49 6.09
CA PHE A 114 -16.89 -8.95 7.09
C PHE A 114 -18.15 -8.35 6.46
N LEU A 115 -17.99 -7.57 5.39
CA LEU A 115 -19.09 -6.92 4.69
C LEU A 115 -20.01 -7.94 4.02
N GLN A 116 -19.44 -8.99 3.41
CA GLN A 116 -20.23 -10.06 2.81
C GLN A 116 -20.97 -10.86 3.89
N ASP A 117 -20.31 -11.21 4.98
CA ASP A 117 -20.91 -11.99 6.06
C ASP A 117 -22.05 -11.23 6.72
N LEU A 118 -21.84 -9.93 7.00
CA LEU A 118 -22.89 -9.01 7.41
C LEU A 118 -24.06 -9.04 6.42
N SER A 119 -23.78 -8.87 5.12
CA SER A 119 -24.79 -8.79 4.06
C SER A 119 -25.71 -10.02 3.98
N LYS A 120 -25.24 -11.22 4.38
CA LYS A 120 -26.08 -12.45 4.42
C LYS A 120 -27.27 -12.31 5.38
N GLY A 121 -27.08 -11.58 6.49
CA GLY A 121 -28.07 -11.38 7.55
C GLY A 121 -28.86 -10.07 7.46
N LEU A 122 -28.73 -9.32 6.36
CA LEU A 122 -29.42 -8.05 6.14
C LEU A 122 -30.58 -8.17 5.15
N ASP A 123 -31.45 -7.15 5.18
CA ASP A 123 -32.62 -7.03 4.32
C ASP A 123 -32.25 -6.79 2.84
N THR A 124 -33.21 -7.02 1.94
CA THR A 124 -33.04 -6.89 0.48
C THR A 124 -32.75 -5.48 -0.02
N ASP A 125 -32.99 -4.47 0.80
CA ASP A 125 -32.76 -3.06 0.49
C ASP A 125 -31.37 -2.57 0.93
N ILE A 126 -30.53 -3.44 1.51
CA ILE A 126 -29.15 -3.06 1.85
C ILE A 126 -28.18 -3.44 0.73
N PHE A 127 -27.41 -2.44 0.28
CA PHE A 127 -26.39 -2.58 -0.76
C PHE A 127 -25.06 -2.07 -0.23
N ILE A 128 -23.99 -2.81 -0.50
CA ILE A 128 -22.65 -2.45 -0.04
C ILE A 128 -21.74 -2.24 -1.25
N LYS A 129 -21.08 -1.08 -1.28
CA LYS A 129 -20.02 -0.75 -2.22
C LYS A 129 -18.67 -0.81 -1.51
N VAL A 130 -17.65 -1.27 -2.22
CA VAL A 130 -16.26 -1.31 -1.75
C VAL A 130 -15.37 -0.72 -2.83
N CYS A 131 -14.45 0.15 -2.45
CA CYS A 131 -13.40 0.71 -3.30
C CYS A 131 -12.15 0.95 -2.45
N SER A 132 -11.03 1.32 -3.08
CA SER A 132 -9.82 1.78 -2.41
C SER A 132 -9.36 3.08 -3.05
N SER A 133 -8.34 3.69 -2.45
CA SER A 133 -7.60 4.81 -3.02
C SER A 133 -7.00 4.49 -4.41
N GLU A 134 -6.92 3.22 -4.81
CA GLU A 134 -6.43 2.79 -6.13
C GLU A 134 -7.57 2.45 -7.11
N GLY A 135 -8.83 2.38 -6.66
CA GLY A 135 -10.00 2.17 -7.52
C GLY A 135 -10.98 1.10 -7.02
N GLU A 136 -11.59 0.35 -7.96
CA GLU A 136 -12.61 -0.64 -7.65
C GLU A 136 -11.99 -1.98 -7.22
N VAL A 137 -11.72 -2.14 -5.91
CA VAL A 137 -11.07 -3.33 -5.30
C VAL A 137 -11.61 -4.64 -5.86
N LEU A 138 -12.94 -4.82 -5.85
CA LEU A 138 -13.54 -6.08 -6.27
C LEU A 138 -13.36 -6.36 -7.77
N LEU A 139 -13.32 -5.33 -8.62
CA LEU A 139 -13.07 -5.51 -10.05
C LEU A 139 -11.60 -5.82 -10.30
N MET A 140 -10.68 -5.18 -9.58
CA MET A 140 -9.26 -5.45 -9.66
C MET A 140 -8.93 -6.90 -9.26
N GLU A 141 -9.55 -7.42 -8.19
CA GLU A 141 -9.32 -8.79 -7.71
C GLU A 141 -9.80 -9.90 -8.67
N CYS A 142 -10.68 -9.57 -9.63
CA CYS A 142 -11.23 -10.52 -10.59
C CYS A 142 -10.99 -10.13 -12.05
N TYR A 143 -10.03 -9.24 -12.32
CA TYR A 143 -9.81 -8.67 -13.66
C TYR A 143 -9.63 -9.71 -14.76
N ASP A 144 -9.02 -10.85 -14.44
CA ASP A 144 -8.67 -11.92 -15.38
C ASP A 144 -9.88 -12.80 -15.77
N VAL A 145 -10.98 -12.70 -15.04
CA VAL A 145 -12.25 -13.41 -15.32
C VAL A 145 -13.42 -12.45 -15.57
N LEU A 146 -13.16 -11.16 -15.67
CA LEU A 146 -14.18 -10.17 -15.99
C LEU A 146 -14.60 -10.29 -17.47
N PRO A 147 -15.91 -10.34 -17.77
CA PRO A 147 -16.36 -10.22 -19.15
C PRO A 147 -16.05 -8.84 -19.72
N SER A 148 -15.80 -8.76 -21.03
CA SER A 148 -15.44 -7.53 -21.76
C SER A 148 -16.39 -6.33 -21.60
N GLU A 149 -17.65 -6.60 -21.23
CA GLU A 149 -18.65 -5.58 -20.89
C GLU A 149 -18.47 -4.93 -19.51
N TYR A 150 -17.70 -5.55 -18.62
CA TYR A 150 -17.42 -5.09 -17.26
C TYR A 150 -15.93 -4.76 -17.03
N GLU A 151 -15.09 -4.91 -18.06
CA GLU A 151 -13.71 -4.41 -18.03
C GLU A 151 -13.67 -2.90 -17.84
N TYR A 152 -12.56 -2.41 -17.29
CA TYR A 152 -12.34 -0.98 -17.11
C TYR A 152 -12.43 -0.22 -18.45
N PRO A 153 -13.06 0.97 -18.49
CA PRO A 153 -13.77 1.65 -17.40
C PRO A 153 -15.26 1.26 -17.26
N LYS A 154 -15.77 0.38 -18.13
CA LYS A 154 -17.20 0.03 -18.21
C LYS A 154 -17.72 -0.58 -16.91
N GLY A 155 -16.89 -1.34 -16.19
CA GLY A 155 -17.25 -1.98 -14.92
C GLY A 155 -17.49 -1.01 -13.75
N ASN A 156 -16.94 0.21 -13.81
CA ASN A 156 -16.94 1.12 -12.66
C ASN A 156 -18.35 1.35 -12.12
N ASN A 157 -18.46 1.28 -10.79
CA ASN A 157 -19.68 1.43 -10.01
C ASN A 157 -20.79 0.38 -10.28
N ARG A 158 -20.46 -0.75 -10.95
CA ARG A 158 -21.45 -1.82 -11.25
C ARG A 158 -21.40 -3.02 -10.34
N LEU A 159 -20.28 -3.31 -9.67
CA LEU A 159 -20.13 -4.48 -8.81
C LEU A 159 -20.46 -4.12 -7.35
N TRP A 160 -21.42 -4.85 -6.77
CA TRP A 160 -21.95 -4.59 -5.43
C TRP A 160 -22.07 -5.88 -4.63
N ILE A 161 -21.94 -5.77 -3.30
CA ILE A 161 -22.27 -6.87 -2.38
C ILE A 161 -23.73 -6.70 -1.95
N HIS A 162 -24.53 -7.75 -2.18
CA HIS A 162 -25.95 -7.76 -1.88
C HIS A 162 -26.41 -9.16 -1.48
N GLN A 163 -27.01 -9.28 -0.30
CA GLN A 163 -27.48 -10.54 0.30
C GLN A 163 -26.39 -11.62 0.34
N GLY A 164 -25.18 -11.21 0.72
CA GLY A 164 -24.02 -12.11 0.82
C GLY A 164 -23.43 -12.56 -0.52
N LYS A 165 -23.80 -11.90 -1.63
CA LYS A 165 -23.34 -12.25 -2.98
C LYS A 165 -22.79 -11.05 -3.73
N PHE A 166 -21.94 -11.31 -4.72
CA PHE A 166 -21.43 -10.31 -5.64
C PHE A 166 -22.37 -10.20 -6.85
N LYS A 167 -22.95 -9.01 -7.05
CA LYS A 167 -23.94 -8.76 -8.08
C LYS A 167 -23.58 -7.56 -8.93
N PHE A 168 -23.86 -7.67 -10.23
CA PHE A 168 -23.60 -6.64 -11.22
C PHE A 168 -24.87 -5.89 -11.60
N ILE A 169 -24.75 -4.57 -11.74
CA ILE A 169 -25.70 -3.75 -12.49
C ILE A 169 -25.51 -4.03 -14.00
N PRO A 170 -26.57 -4.43 -14.73
CA PRO A 170 -26.47 -4.84 -16.13
C PRO A 170 -25.83 -3.79 -17.03
N LYS A 171 -25.04 -4.26 -18.01
CA LYS A 171 -24.37 -3.43 -19.02
C LYS A 171 -25.28 -2.52 -19.85
N ASP A 172 -26.57 -2.86 -19.96
CA ASP A 172 -27.55 -2.08 -20.74
C ASP A 172 -27.67 -0.63 -20.25
N LEU A 173 -27.42 -0.40 -18.96
CA LEU A 173 -27.34 0.95 -18.39
C LEU A 173 -25.94 1.51 -18.68
N ALA A 174 -25.81 2.49 -19.58
CA ALA A 174 -24.53 3.10 -19.97
C ALA A 174 -23.46 2.11 -20.52
N PRO A 175 -23.68 1.47 -21.68
CA PRO A 175 -22.90 0.31 -22.14
C PRO A 175 -21.43 0.58 -22.51
N HIS A 176 -21.06 1.84 -22.74
CA HIS A 176 -19.72 2.22 -23.20
C HIS A 176 -18.86 2.89 -22.13
N ARG A 177 -19.36 2.96 -20.89
CA ARG A 177 -18.75 3.73 -19.82
C ARG A 177 -19.13 3.18 -18.44
N GLY A 178 -18.44 3.62 -17.41
CA GLY A 178 -18.80 3.34 -16.02
C GLY A 178 -20.14 3.99 -15.64
N LEU A 179 -20.77 3.50 -14.58
CA LEU A 179 -21.97 4.15 -14.06
C LEU A 179 -21.58 5.39 -13.26
N ARG A 180 -22.31 6.48 -13.45
CA ARG A 180 -22.24 7.60 -12.52
C ARG A 180 -22.95 7.20 -11.24
N ARG A 181 -22.51 7.78 -10.13
CA ARG A 181 -23.10 7.60 -8.80
C ARG A 181 -24.64 7.58 -8.78
N HIS A 182 -25.26 8.64 -9.28
CA HIS A 182 -26.72 8.77 -9.25
C HIS A 182 -27.42 7.70 -10.08
N GLU A 183 -26.81 7.24 -11.19
CA GLU A 183 -27.33 6.18 -12.03
C GLU A 183 -27.31 4.83 -11.30
N ALA A 184 -26.20 4.53 -10.61
CA ALA A 184 -26.05 3.31 -9.81
C ALA A 184 -27.07 3.29 -8.67
N LEU A 185 -27.14 4.35 -7.86
CA LEU A 185 -28.08 4.43 -6.73
C LEU A 185 -29.53 4.35 -7.20
N GLN A 186 -29.91 5.09 -8.25
CA GLN A 186 -31.26 5.05 -8.81
C GLN A 186 -31.63 3.65 -9.34
N PHE A 187 -30.69 2.96 -9.99
CA PHE A 187 -30.90 1.60 -10.45
C PHE A 187 -31.14 0.65 -9.27
N LEU A 188 -30.33 0.73 -8.22
CA LEU A 188 -30.49 -0.12 -7.05
C LEU A 188 -31.81 0.17 -6.31
N THR A 189 -32.23 1.43 -6.21
CA THR A 189 -33.53 1.77 -5.59
C THR A 189 -34.73 1.24 -6.40
N THR A 190 -34.64 1.22 -7.73
CA THR A 190 -35.83 1.00 -8.59
C THR A 190 -35.86 -0.34 -9.32
N SER A 191 -34.70 -0.92 -9.57
CA SER A 191 -34.47 -2.02 -10.53
C SER A 191 -33.52 -3.10 -10.02
N TYR A 192 -33.23 -3.16 -8.70
CA TYR A 192 -32.29 -4.14 -8.12
C TYR A 192 -32.63 -5.61 -8.43
N TYR A 193 -33.89 -5.94 -8.71
CA TYR A 193 -34.30 -7.29 -9.09
C TYR A 193 -33.70 -7.75 -10.44
N LYS A 194 -33.13 -6.83 -11.23
CA LYS A 194 -32.41 -7.11 -12.48
C LYS A 194 -30.90 -7.33 -12.27
N LEU A 195 -30.40 -7.24 -11.04
CA LEU A 195 -29.02 -7.55 -10.73
C LEU A 195 -28.67 -8.98 -11.15
N SER A 196 -27.49 -9.15 -11.75
CA SER A 196 -27.03 -10.45 -12.23
C SER A 196 -25.76 -10.89 -11.49
N GLU A 197 -25.67 -12.19 -11.22
CA GLU A 197 -24.44 -12.83 -10.74
C GLU A 197 -23.67 -13.40 -11.92
N ILE A 198 -22.35 -13.29 -11.90
CA ILE A 198 -21.46 -13.91 -12.87
C ILE A 198 -20.71 -15.02 -12.14
N PRO A 199 -21.01 -16.32 -12.39
CA PRO A 199 -20.47 -17.42 -11.59
C PRO A 199 -18.94 -17.46 -11.51
N GLU A 200 -18.25 -17.16 -12.60
CA GLU A 200 -16.78 -17.16 -12.68
C GLU A 200 -16.17 -16.07 -11.78
N VAL A 201 -16.70 -14.84 -11.87
CA VAL A 201 -16.32 -13.72 -10.99
C VAL A 201 -16.60 -14.06 -9.52
N SER A 202 -17.80 -14.55 -9.20
CA SER A 202 -18.16 -14.92 -7.83
C SER A 202 -17.25 -16.01 -7.27
N SER A 203 -16.85 -16.99 -8.09
CA SER A 203 -15.93 -18.06 -7.69
C SER A 203 -14.53 -17.51 -7.44
N ARG A 204 -14.04 -16.62 -8.31
CA ARG A 204 -12.73 -15.97 -8.15
C ARG A 204 -12.67 -15.12 -6.88
N LEU A 205 -13.70 -14.32 -6.64
CA LEU A 205 -13.80 -13.51 -5.42
C LEU A 205 -13.91 -14.40 -4.17
N ALA A 206 -14.67 -15.49 -4.24
CA ALA A 206 -14.78 -16.43 -3.12
C ALA A 206 -13.43 -17.07 -2.75
N GLU A 207 -12.59 -17.36 -3.74
CA GLU A 207 -11.23 -17.86 -3.56
C GLU A 207 -10.32 -16.79 -2.93
N ARG A 208 -10.29 -15.58 -3.50
CA ARG A 208 -9.47 -14.45 -3.01
C ARG A 208 -9.82 -14.04 -1.57
N ILE A 209 -11.11 -14.05 -1.24
CA ILE A 209 -11.63 -13.69 0.08
C ILE A 209 -11.53 -14.86 1.07
N GLY A 210 -11.34 -16.09 0.59
CA GLY A 210 -11.21 -17.26 1.44
C GLY A 210 -12.53 -17.80 2.01
N LEU A 211 -13.68 -17.51 1.39
CA LEU A 211 -15.02 -17.80 1.95
C LEU A 211 -15.27 -19.24 2.41
N GLY A 212 -14.65 -20.23 1.77
CA GLY A 212 -14.78 -21.64 2.14
C GLY A 212 -13.91 -22.07 3.32
N LYS A 213 -12.99 -21.20 3.77
CA LYS A 213 -11.97 -21.46 4.79
C LYS A 213 -11.90 -20.36 5.87
N SER A 214 -12.77 -19.35 5.83
CA SER A 214 -12.79 -18.27 6.81
C SER A 214 -13.51 -18.69 8.11
N PRO A 215 -13.04 -18.20 9.27
CA PRO A 215 -11.99 -17.20 9.47
C PRO A 215 -10.55 -17.76 9.43
N GLU A 216 -10.36 -19.09 9.40
CA GLU A 216 -9.02 -19.71 9.46
C GLU A 216 -8.07 -19.22 8.37
N TYR A 217 -8.59 -18.97 7.16
CA TYR A 217 -7.85 -18.41 6.03
C TYR A 217 -7.08 -17.13 6.38
N HIS A 218 -7.71 -16.22 7.13
CA HIS A 218 -7.07 -14.96 7.52
C HIS A 218 -6.12 -15.15 8.71
N LEU A 219 -6.40 -16.14 9.57
CA LEU A 219 -5.57 -16.50 10.71
C LEU A 219 -4.29 -17.25 10.31
N GLU A 220 -4.27 -17.95 9.17
CA GLU A 220 -3.08 -18.66 8.63
C GLU A 220 -1.89 -17.71 8.39
N SER A 221 -2.15 -16.42 8.23
CA SER A 221 -1.14 -15.37 8.04
C SER A 221 -0.57 -14.82 9.36
N LEU A 222 -1.06 -15.29 10.51
CA LEU A 222 -0.71 -14.77 11.82
C LEU A 222 0.08 -15.80 12.64
N VAL A 223 0.89 -15.29 13.56
CA VAL A 223 1.69 -16.08 14.51
C VAL A 223 1.67 -15.44 15.89
N LEU A 224 1.92 -16.25 16.92
CA LEU A 224 2.08 -15.78 18.30
C LEU A 224 3.54 -15.45 18.58
N LEU A 225 3.83 -14.17 18.83
CA LEU A 225 5.11 -13.66 19.26
C LEU A 225 5.27 -13.79 20.78
N PRO A 226 6.16 -14.67 21.29
CA PRO A 226 6.47 -14.74 22.71
C PRO A 226 7.39 -13.57 23.12
N LEU A 227 7.01 -12.83 24.15
CA LEU A 227 7.76 -11.70 24.69
C LEU A 227 7.97 -11.80 26.19
N LEU A 228 9.14 -11.34 26.65
CA LEU A 228 9.45 -11.12 28.06
C LEU A 228 9.74 -9.64 28.30
N LEU A 229 8.81 -8.94 28.95
CA LEU A 229 8.90 -7.51 29.22
C LEU A 229 9.40 -7.25 30.65
N ARG A 230 10.39 -6.36 30.79
CA ARG A 230 10.91 -5.92 32.10
C ARG A 230 10.17 -4.69 32.66
N ASN A 231 9.51 -3.93 31.79
CA ASN A 231 8.74 -2.75 32.17
C ASN A 231 7.28 -3.14 32.43
N GLU A 232 6.84 -3.05 33.69
CA GLU A 232 5.48 -3.41 34.09
C GLU A 232 4.41 -2.50 33.45
N THR A 233 4.75 -1.23 33.19
CA THR A 233 3.85 -0.28 32.52
C THR A 233 3.61 -0.70 31.08
N PHE A 234 4.65 -1.05 30.33
CA PHE A 234 4.51 -1.52 28.94
C PHE A 234 3.89 -2.90 28.87
N TYR A 235 4.17 -3.79 29.82
CA TYR A 235 3.44 -5.04 29.94
C TYR A 235 1.93 -4.79 30.09
N ARG A 236 1.53 -3.89 30.99
CA ARG A 236 0.10 -3.56 31.17
C ARG A 236 -0.50 -2.95 29.90
N LEU A 237 0.18 -1.98 29.29
CA LEU A 237 -0.26 -1.32 28.07
C LEU A 237 -0.54 -2.31 26.95
N VAL A 238 0.43 -3.20 26.69
CA VAL A 238 0.34 -4.17 25.59
C VAL A 238 -0.63 -5.31 25.92
N ASN A 239 -0.78 -5.66 27.19
CA ASN A 239 -1.77 -6.65 27.62
C ASN A 239 -3.21 -6.12 27.51
N GLU A 240 -3.44 -4.85 27.82
CA GLU A 240 -4.77 -4.21 27.70
C GLU A 240 -5.09 -3.79 26.26
N ASN A 241 -4.07 -3.50 25.45
CA ASN A 241 -4.20 -3.04 24.08
C ASN A 241 -3.20 -3.75 23.15
N PRO A 242 -3.43 -5.03 22.80
CA PRO A 242 -2.47 -5.84 22.04
C PRO A 242 -2.08 -5.24 20.68
N ARG A 243 -2.97 -4.50 20.01
CA ARG A 243 -2.69 -3.83 18.72
C ARG A 243 -1.56 -2.80 18.77
N VAL A 244 -1.17 -2.34 19.96
CA VAL A 244 0.00 -1.45 20.15
C VAL A 244 1.28 -2.10 19.61
N ILE A 245 1.33 -3.44 19.53
CA ILE A 245 2.47 -4.14 18.94
C ILE A 245 2.74 -3.75 17.48
N SER A 246 1.69 -3.56 16.66
CA SER A 246 1.84 -3.13 15.27
C SER A 246 2.48 -1.75 15.18
N LEU A 247 2.09 -0.83 16.07
CA LEU A 247 2.68 0.51 16.12
C LEU A 247 4.15 0.47 16.55
N ALA A 248 4.48 -0.35 17.55
CA ALA A 248 5.87 -0.53 17.98
C ALA A 248 6.75 -1.12 16.88
N LEU A 249 6.25 -2.10 16.13
CA LEU A 249 6.96 -2.70 15.00
C LEU A 249 7.12 -1.72 13.82
N LYS A 250 6.09 -0.91 13.54
CA LYS A 250 6.16 0.15 12.52
C LYS A 250 7.19 1.21 12.89
N ASN A 251 7.25 1.61 14.16
CA ASN A 251 8.28 2.54 14.63
C ASN A 251 9.70 1.98 14.43
N ILE A 252 9.93 0.69 14.73
CA ILE A 252 11.22 0.02 14.47
C ILE A 252 11.54 -0.02 12.97
N TYR A 253 10.52 -0.22 12.13
CA TYR A 253 10.68 -0.20 10.67
C TYR A 253 11.09 1.18 10.15
N MET A 254 10.42 2.24 10.61
CA MET A 254 10.57 3.59 10.05
C MET A 254 11.77 4.36 10.61
N ASN A 255 11.97 4.31 11.92
CA ASN A 255 12.98 5.14 12.59
C ASN A 255 14.31 4.42 12.79
N GLY A 256 14.34 3.11 12.54
CA GLY A 256 15.45 2.26 12.92
C GLY A 256 15.62 2.20 14.44
N GLN A 257 16.30 1.17 14.92
CA GLN A 257 16.85 1.19 16.28
C GLN A 257 18.28 0.72 16.16
N ASP A 258 19.22 1.42 16.79
CA ASP A 258 20.63 1.03 16.76
C ASP A 258 20.75 -0.39 17.37
N PRO A 259 21.15 -1.38 16.55
CA PRO A 259 21.36 -2.75 17.02
C PRO A 259 22.30 -2.86 18.22
N GLN A 260 23.26 -1.93 18.35
CA GLN A 260 24.26 -1.96 19.40
C GLN A 260 23.71 -1.47 20.75
N GLU A 261 22.78 -0.52 20.75
CA GLU A 261 22.04 -0.16 21.97
C GLU A 261 21.14 -1.33 22.41
N ALA A 262 20.49 -2.01 21.46
CA ALA A 262 19.70 -3.21 21.71
C ALA A 262 20.56 -4.42 22.17
N ALA A 263 21.80 -4.55 21.70
CA ALA A 263 22.73 -5.60 22.13
C ALA A 263 23.30 -5.35 23.54
N THR A 264 23.36 -4.09 23.99
CA THR A 264 23.81 -3.71 25.35
C THR A 264 22.86 -4.22 26.44
N VAL A 265 21.62 -4.55 26.07
CA VAL A 265 20.59 -5.18 26.90
C VAL A 265 21.01 -6.55 27.46
N ASN A 266 21.90 -7.28 26.76
CA ASN A 266 22.42 -8.57 27.23
C ASN A 266 23.36 -8.46 28.45
N LYS A 267 23.95 -7.28 28.71
CA LYS A 267 24.92 -7.10 29.80
C LYS A 267 24.28 -6.78 31.16
N PHE A 268 23.00 -6.44 31.20
CA PHE A 268 22.27 -6.10 32.43
C PHE A 268 21.26 -7.17 32.87
N ALA A 269 21.63 -8.45 32.74
CA ALA A 269 20.91 -9.56 33.38
C ALA A 269 21.08 -9.54 34.91
N VAL A 270 20.47 -8.53 35.56
CA VAL A 270 20.37 -8.40 37.01
C VAL A 270 18.89 -8.30 37.37
N THR A 271 18.32 -9.44 37.73
CA THR A 271 17.23 -9.62 38.72
C THR A 271 16.05 -8.63 38.73
N LYS A 272 15.57 -8.15 37.58
CA LYS A 272 14.22 -7.56 37.47
C LYS A 272 13.19 -8.65 37.14
N LYS A 273 12.01 -8.56 37.77
CA LYS A 273 10.85 -9.41 37.47
C LYS A 273 10.45 -9.18 36.01
N CYS A 274 10.50 -10.22 35.19
CA CYS A 274 10.00 -10.18 33.82
C CYS A 274 8.55 -10.67 33.79
N CYS A 275 7.72 -10.05 32.96
CA CYS A 275 6.37 -10.51 32.67
C CYS A 275 6.35 -11.17 31.27
N SER A 276 5.76 -12.35 31.17
CA SER A 276 5.60 -13.08 29.91
C SER A 276 4.26 -12.77 29.29
N ILE A 277 4.26 -12.52 27.98
CA ILE A 277 3.05 -12.31 27.17
C ILE A 277 3.25 -12.93 25.79
N LYS A 278 2.17 -13.36 25.17
CA LYS A 278 2.13 -13.77 23.76
C LYS A 278 1.24 -12.80 23.01
N LEU A 279 1.75 -12.24 21.92
CA LEU A 279 1.03 -11.27 21.10
C LEU A 279 0.84 -11.78 19.70
N LEU A 280 -0.24 -11.36 19.06
CA LEU A 280 -0.51 -11.69 17.68
C LEU A 280 0.25 -10.73 16.77
N ILE A 281 1.00 -11.27 15.83
CA ILE A 281 1.66 -10.50 14.75
C ILE A 281 1.40 -11.21 13.42
N SER A 282 1.58 -10.50 12.31
CA SER A 282 1.56 -11.11 10.98
C SER A 282 2.88 -11.84 10.66
N LYS A 283 2.83 -12.79 9.72
CA LYS A 283 4.04 -13.43 9.19
C LYS A 283 4.99 -12.45 8.49
N SER A 284 4.48 -11.38 7.89
CA SER A 284 5.32 -10.33 7.32
C SER A 284 6.08 -9.57 8.42
N GLN A 285 5.41 -9.26 9.53
CA GLN A 285 6.04 -8.67 10.72
C GLN A 285 7.07 -9.63 11.35
N GLU A 286 6.78 -10.93 11.39
CA GLU A 286 7.72 -11.96 11.84
C GLU A 286 8.98 -11.99 10.98
N LYS A 287 8.83 -12.05 9.64
CA LYS A 287 9.95 -12.01 8.69
C LYS A 287 10.79 -10.74 8.84
N PHE A 288 10.13 -9.59 8.92
CA PHE A 288 10.77 -8.31 9.15
C PHE A 288 11.62 -8.32 10.45
N LEU A 289 11.02 -8.78 11.55
CA LEU A 289 11.71 -8.83 12.83
C LEU A 289 12.87 -9.83 12.80
N ALA A 290 12.71 -10.97 12.11
CA ALA A 290 13.80 -11.94 11.92
C ALA A 290 14.99 -11.32 11.18
N GLY A 291 14.72 -10.58 10.09
CA GLY A 291 15.74 -9.85 9.35
C GLY A 291 16.44 -8.80 10.20
N PHE A 292 15.67 -7.96 10.91
CA PHE A 292 16.22 -6.97 11.84
C PHE A 292 17.14 -7.57 12.90
N LEU A 293 16.75 -8.71 13.48
CA LEU A 293 17.54 -9.41 14.49
C LEU A 293 18.85 -9.98 13.90
N LEU A 294 18.82 -10.49 12.67
CA LEU A 294 20.02 -10.97 11.98
C LEU A 294 20.98 -9.86 11.60
N ASP A 295 20.46 -8.75 11.06
CA ASP A 295 21.23 -7.55 10.75
C ASP A 295 21.92 -7.01 12.01
N SER A 296 21.26 -7.19 13.16
CA SER A 296 21.79 -6.85 14.49
C SER A 296 22.82 -7.84 15.04
N GLY A 297 23.16 -8.90 14.30
CA GLY A 297 24.10 -9.94 14.72
C GLY A 297 23.59 -10.86 15.84
N LEU A 298 22.26 -10.92 16.06
CA LEU A 298 21.65 -11.75 17.09
C LEU A 298 21.40 -13.18 16.59
N ASP A 299 21.67 -14.14 17.48
CA ASP A 299 21.36 -15.55 17.24
C ASP A 299 19.85 -15.80 17.41
N LEU A 300 19.19 -16.13 16.29
CA LEU A 300 17.76 -16.44 16.22
C LEU A 300 17.37 -17.73 16.98
N GLU A 301 18.33 -18.59 17.33
CA GLU A 301 18.09 -19.81 18.11
C GLU A 301 18.36 -19.59 19.62
N SER A 302 18.70 -18.36 20.03
CA SER A 302 18.98 -18.02 21.41
C SER A 302 17.75 -18.16 22.31
N LYS A 303 17.92 -18.80 23.47
CA LYS A 303 16.87 -18.91 24.50
C LYS A 303 16.48 -17.55 25.10
N ASN A 304 17.32 -16.53 24.96
CA ASN A 304 17.06 -15.18 25.47
C ASN A 304 16.30 -14.32 24.45
N LEU A 305 15.97 -14.85 23.28
CA LEU A 305 15.35 -14.08 22.20
C LEU A 305 14.03 -13.38 22.62
N PRO A 306 13.10 -14.02 23.36
CA PRO A 306 11.89 -13.34 23.84
C PRO A 306 12.16 -12.13 24.74
N LEU A 307 13.29 -12.14 25.48
CA LEU A 307 13.72 -11.04 26.33
C LEU A 307 14.32 -9.91 25.50
N VAL A 308 15.19 -10.25 24.55
CA VAL A 308 15.81 -9.26 23.65
C VAL A 308 14.73 -8.55 22.83
N ILE A 309 13.79 -9.29 22.24
CA ILE A 309 12.67 -8.70 21.51
C ILE A 309 11.81 -7.86 22.47
N GLY A 310 11.55 -8.34 23.68
CA GLY A 310 10.80 -7.57 24.68
C GLY A 310 11.44 -6.23 25.02
N ASP A 311 12.78 -6.18 25.11
CA ASP A 311 13.53 -4.95 25.36
C ASP A 311 13.57 -4.02 24.12
N ILE A 312 13.68 -4.56 22.90
CA ILE A 312 13.55 -3.82 21.63
C ILE A 312 12.17 -3.15 21.55
N ILE A 313 11.10 -3.93 21.73
CA ILE A 313 9.72 -3.43 21.75
C ILE A 313 9.54 -2.39 22.85
N SER A 314 10.08 -2.62 24.05
CA SER A 314 10.01 -1.64 25.15
C SER A 314 10.66 -0.31 24.80
N THR A 315 11.79 -0.34 24.07
CA THR A 315 12.50 0.86 23.64
C THR A 315 11.67 1.62 22.60
N SER A 316 11.12 0.91 21.62
CA SER A 316 10.23 1.49 20.61
C SER A 316 8.96 2.11 21.24
N LEU A 317 8.35 1.44 22.22
CA LEU A 317 7.21 2.01 22.97
C LEU A 317 7.61 3.25 23.77
N GLN A 318 8.81 3.30 24.32
CA GLN A 318 9.31 4.45 25.05
C GLN A 318 9.51 5.67 24.14
N GLU A 319 10.01 5.47 22.92
CA GLU A 319 10.13 6.52 21.89
C GLU A 319 8.75 7.07 21.50
N LEU A 320 7.81 6.18 21.17
CA LEU A 320 6.43 6.57 20.80
C LEU A 320 5.74 7.39 21.89
N VAL A 321 5.92 7.02 23.16
CA VAL A 321 5.43 7.79 24.30
C VAL A 321 6.14 9.14 24.42
N SER A 322 7.45 9.18 24.21
CA SER A 322 8.24 10.41 24.31
C SER A 322 7.89 11.41 23.21
N ASN A 323 7.47 10.92 22.04
CA ASN A 323 7.01 11.72 20.90
C ASN A 323 5.53 12.12 20.99
N ASN A 324 4.80 11.69 22.03
CA ASN A 324 3.33 11.84 22.16
C ASN A 324 2.51 11.17 21.05
N GLU A 325 3.06 10.12 20.42
CA GLU A 325 2.35 9.29 19.44
C GLU A 325 1.54 8.17 20.12
N LEU A 326 1.86 7.86 21.39
CA LEU A 326 1.18 6.84 22.18
C LEU A 326 0.85 7.34 23.59
N ASP A 327 -0.44 7.40 23.90
CA ASP A 327 -0.93 7.69 25.25
C ASP A 327 -1.00 6.42 26.11
N ILE A 328 -0.33 6.44 27.26
CA ILE A 328 -0.37 5.34 28.25
C ILE A 328 -1.73 5.31 29.01
N CYS A 329 -2.59 6.32 28.84
CA CYS A 329 -3.74 6.58 29.69
C CYS A 329 -5.10 5.98 29.26
N GLN A 330 -5.16 5.04 28.30
CA GLN A 330 -6.44 4.44 27.91
C GLN A 330 -6.61 3.00 28.43
N PRO A 331 -7.22 2.82 29.63
CA PRO A 331 -7.70 1.50 30.03
C PRO A 331 -8.94 1.15 29.20
N SER A 332 -8.84 0.13 28.33
CA SER A 332 -9.98 -0.40 27.61
C SER A 332 -10.32 -1.82 28.07
N GLY A 333 -11.11 -1.94 29.14
CA GLY A 333 -11.90 -3.14 29.46
C GLY A 333 -11.13 -4.47 29.60
N GLU A 334 -11.90 -5.56 29.68
CA GLU A 334 -11.37 -6.92 29.88
C GLU A 334 -10.38 -7.34 28.78
N THR A 335 -9.30 -8.02 29.18
CA THR A 335 -8.36 -8.70 28.28
C THR A 335 -9.10 -9.70 27.41
N LEU A 336 -9.39 -9.31 26.17
CA LEU A 336 -9.99 -10.19 25.17
C LEU A 336 -8.87 -10.79 24.33
N ASP A 337 -8.85 -12.12 24.24
CA ASP A 337 -8.02 -12.84 23.28
C ASP A 337 -8.81 -13.07 21.98
N LEU A 338 -8.19 -12.83 20.82
CA LEU A 338 -8.84 -12.94 19.51
C LEU A 338 -9.46 -14.33 19.33
N LEU A 339 -8.69 -15.38 19.64
CA LEU A 339 -9.16 -16.76 19.45
C LEU A 339 -10.34 -17.07 20.37
N SER A 340 -10.25 -16.66 21.64
CA SER A 340 -11.34 -16.82 22.61
C SER A 340 -12.60 -16.06 22.18
N GLY A 341 -12.46 -14.85 21.60
CA GLY A 341 -13.57 -14.08 21.05
C GLY A 341 -14.20 -14.77 19.83
N LEU A 342 -13.38 -15.24 18.90
CA LEU A 342 -13.84 -15.95 17.70
C LEU A 342 -14.51 -17.30 18.02
N LYS A 343 -13.99 -18.04 19.00
CA LYS A 343 -14.60 -19.30 19.50
C LYS A 343 -15.94 -19.03 20.17
N THR A 344 -16.02 -18.02 21.04
CA THR A 344 -17.26 -17.63 21.74
C THR A 344 -18.37 -17.23 20.76
N ASN A 345 -18.00 -16.58 19.66
CA ASN A 345 -18.92 -16.19 18.60
C ASN A 345 -19.20 -17.31 17.58
N GLY A 346 -18.64 -18.51 17.78
CA GLY A 346 -18.88 -19.69 16.94
C GLY A 346 -18.21 -19.63 15.56
N PHE A 347 -17.30 -18.68 15.33
CA PHE A 347 -16.59 -18.55 14.05
C PHE A 347 -15.43 -19.54 13.91
N LEU A 348 -14.86 -20.01 15.02
CA LEU A 348 -13.66 -20.85 15.02
C LEU A 348 -13.91 -22.18 15.73
N LYS A 349 -13.33 -23.27 15.23
CA LYS A 349 -13.38 -24.59 15.87
C LYS A 349 -12.60 -24.59 17.20
N ASP A 350 -13.10 -25.31 18.19
CA ASP A 350 -12.53 -25.34 19.56
C ASP A 350 -11.05 -25.77 19.61
N GLY A 351 -10.60 -26.60 18.66
CA GLY A 351 -9.23 -27.11 18.58
C GLY A 351 -8.27 -26.31 17.69
N TYR A 352 -8.66 -25.16 17.16
CA TYR A 352 -7.73 -24.33 16.38
C TYR A 352 -6.74 -23.62 17.32
N GLU A 353 -5.45 -23.73 16.98
CA GLU A 353 -4.33 -23.11 17.67
C GLU A 353 -3.46 -22.39 16.64
N LEU A 354 -2.94 -21.22 17.03
CA LEU A 354 -2.01 -20.47 16.21
C LEU A 354 -0.57 -20.94 16.45
N PRO A 355 0.26 -21.03 15.40
CA PRO A 355 1.68 -21.34 15.57
C PRO A 355 2.39 -20.20 16.30
N GLU A 356 3.42 -20.56 17.07
CA GLU A 356 4.35 -19.58 17.63
C GLU A 356 5.34 -19.11 16.55
N ALA A 357 5.80 -17.86 16.67
CA ALA A 357 6.79 -17.29 15.78
C ALA A 357 8.09 -18.11 15.80
N ASN A 358 8.58 -18.45 14.61
CA ASN A 358 9.81 -19.19 14.36
C ASN A 358 10.69 -18.42 13.37
N PHE A 359 11.47 -17.48 13.92
CA PHE A 359 12.38 -16.61 13.17
C PHE A 359 13.40 -17.37 12.31
N ALA A 360 13.91 -18.51 12.80
CA ALA A 360 14.89 -19.31 12.06
C ALA A 360 14.27 -19.90 10.78
N SER A 361 12.98 -20.25 10.80
CA SER A 361 12.26 -20.69 9.60
C SER A 361 11.80 -19.55 8.70
N ALA A 362 11.46 -18.40 9.29
CA ALA A 362 10.99 -17.22 8.57
C ALA A 362 12.04 -16.63 7.62
N VAL A 363 13.33 -16.79 7.95
CA VAL A 363 14.46 -16.34 7.09
C VAL A 363 14.85 -17.40 6.06
N LYS A 364 14.64 -18.69 6.36
CA LYS A 364 15.00 -19.82 5.47
C LYS A 364 13.94 -20.10 4.41
N SER A 365 12.74 -19.55 4.54
CA SER A 365 11.73 -19.69 3.51
C SER A 365 12.16 -18.89 2.28
N ASP A 366 12.61 -19.60 1.24
CA ASP A 366 12.70 -19.14 -0.16
C ASP A 366 11.31 -18.82 -0.75
N ASP A 367 10.43 -18.19 0.02
CA ASP A 367 9.41 -17.36 -0.62
C ASP A 367 10.22 -16.29 -1.33
N LYS A 368 10.19 -16.30 -2.67
CA LYS A 368 10.84 -15.31 -3.54
C LYS A 368 10.97 -14.00 -2.77
N ILE A 369 12.22 -13.60 -2.44
CA ILE A 369 12.50 -12.30 -1.83
C ILE A 369 11.66 -11.32 -2.64
N THR A 370 10.60 -10.80 -2.03
CA THR A 370 9.76 -9.84 -2.75
C THR A 370 10.60 -8.59 -2.86
N ASP A 371 10.56 -7.91 -4.02
CA ASP A 371 11.39 -6.75 -4.34
C ASP A 371 11.37 -5.66 -3.23
N ARG A 372 10.31 -5.68 -2.43
CA ARG A 372 10.07 -4.87 -1.24
C ARG A 372 11.01 -5.11 -0.05
N GLU A 373 11.42 -6.36 0.18
CA GLU A 373 12.39 -6.71 1.23
C GLU A 373 13.80 -6.23 0.84
N THR A 374 14.12 -6.27 -0.46
CA THR A 374 15.33 -5.71 -1.05
C THR A 374 15.36 -4.19 -0.92
N ILE A 375 14.23 -3.52 -1.17
CA ILE A 375 14.09 -2.06 -0.96
C ILE A 375 14.23 -1.69 0.53
N SER A 376 13.68 -2.49 1.44
CA SER A 376 13.81 -2.24 2.89
C SER A 376 15.26 -2.40 3.37
N ARG A 377 16.01 -3.36 2.80
CA ARG A 377 17.46 -3.50 3.03
C ARG A 377 18.22 -2.30 2.46
N MET A 378 17.87 -1.84 1.26
CA MET A 378 18.46 -0.62 0.66
C MET A 378 18.17 0.63 1.49
N GLN A 379 16.93 0.85 1.93
CA GLN A 379 16.56 2.02 2.74
C GLN A 379 17.29 2.08 4.08
N ARG A 380 17.52 0.93 4.72
CA ARG A 380 18.39 0.85 5.91
C ARG A 380 19.83 1.21 5.60
N LEU A 381 20.39 0.64 4.52
CA LEU A 381 21.75 0.97 4.09
C LEU A 381 21.90 2.47 3.80
N PHE A 382 20.93 3.10 3.13
CA PHE A 382 20.96 4.54 2.87
C PHE A 382 20.80 5.39 4.12
N SER A 383 20.01 4.93 5.11
CA SER A 383 19.86 5.62 6.40
C SER A 383 21.12 5.50 7.27
N ASP A 384 21.77 4.33 7.25
CA ASP A 384 23.05 4.10 7.93
C ASP A 384 24.18 4.91 7.26
N ILE A 385 24.19 5.04 5.93
CA ILE A 385 25.15 5.91 5.21
C ILE A 385 24.91 7.39 5.53
N GLY A 386 23.65 7.82 5.61
CA GLY A 386 23.29 9.21 5.96
C GLY A 386 23.72 9.59 7.37
N THR A 387 23.53 8.69 8.33
CA THR A 387 23.93 8.91 9.73
C THR A 387 25.45 8.87 9.94
N ASP A 388 26.19 8.06 9.16
CA ASP A 388 27.66 7.99 9.21
C ASP A 388 28.36 9.18 8.50
N LEU A 389 27.65 9.88 7.61
CA LEU A 389 28.09 11.14 6.99
C LEU A 389 27.86 12.35 7.90
N ASP A 390 26.79 12.36 8.69
CA ASP A 390 26.52 13.43 9.65
C ASP A 390 27.37 13.30 10.92
N SER A 391 27.72 12.08 11.35
CA SER A 391 28.62 11.84 12.49
C SER A 391 30.07 12.26 12.23
N LYS A 392 30.51 12.28 10.96
CA LYS A 392 31.85 12.74 10.54
C LYS A 392 31.98 14.26 10.35
N LYS A 393 30.89 15.03 10.35
CA LYS A 393 30.96 16.50 10.27
C LYS A 393 31.30 17.17 11.61
N ASP A 394 31.19 16.46 12.73
CA ASP A 394 31.42 17.03 14.07
C ASP A 394 32.78 16.68 14.70
N ALA A 395 33.67 16.00 13.97
CA ALA A 395 34.97 15.61 14.49
C ALA A 395 36.11 15.83 13.50
N GLU A 396 36.41 17.09 13.15
CA GLU A 396 37.80 17.50 12.86
C GLU A 396 37.95 19.03 12.81
N GLY A 397 38.12 19.64 13.98
CA GLY A 397 38.81 20.91 14.11
C GLY A 397 40.28 20.65 14.45
N VAL A 398 41.20 20.94 13.52
CA VAL A 398 42.51 21.62 13.69
C VAL A 398 43.43 21.39 12.47
N LYS A 399 43.62 22.49 11.72
CA LYS A 399 44.79 23.01 10.98
C LYS A 399 45.74 22.05 10.22
N GLY A 400 45.82 22.27 8.90
CA GLY A 400 47.07 22.75 8.26
C GLY A 400 47.56 22.03 7.01
N ASP A 401 47.45 22.73 5.87
CA ASP A 401 48.34 22.78 4.70
C ASP A 401 48.17 21.79 3.50
N ASP A 402 47.92 22.42 2.35
CA ASP A 402 48.22 22.10 0.93
C ASP A 402 48.13 20.65 0.42
N SER A 403 47.07 20.36 -0.34
CA SER A 403 47.12 20.25 -1.80
C SER A 403 45.77 19.79 -2.36
N SER A 404 45.36 20.41 -3.47
CA SER A 404 44.15 20.13 -4.22
C SER A 404 44.16 18.73 -4.85
N GLU A 405 43.11 17.95 -4.64
CA GLU A 405 42.46 17.17 -5.70
C GLU A 405 41.05 16.78 -5.27
N ASP A 406 40.13 17.11 -6.17
CA ASP A 406 38.69 16.93 -6.15
C ASP A 406 38.40 15.44 -6.41
N ASP A 407 37.89 14.71 -5.41
CA ASP A 407 37.64 13.26 -5.53
C ASP A 407 36.55 12.76 -4.56
N SER A 408 35.48 13.55 -4.35
CA SER A 408 34.36 13.13 -3.49
C SER A 408 33.25 12.34 -4.20
N GLU A 409 33.31 12.16 -5.52
CA GLU A 409 32.26 11.45 -6.28
C GLU A 409 32.55 9.94 -6.50
N ASN A 410 33.74 9.43 -6.14
CA ASN A 410 34.17 8.09 -6.56
C ASN A 410 34.16 7.00 -5.47
N TYR A 411 33.80 7.33 -4.23
CA TYR A 411 33.87 6.37 -3.12
C TYR A 411 32.63 5.48 -3.05
N ALA A 412 31.44 6.05 -3.25
CA ALA A 412 30.17 5.32 -3.26
C ALA A 412 30.11 4.32 -4.43
N ASP A 413 30.54 4.74 -5.62
CA ASP A 413 30.62 3.86 -6.80
C ASP A 413 31.61 2.71 -6.59
N ARG A 414 32.75 2.97 -5.95
CA ARG A 414 33.73 1.92 -5.64
C ARG A 414 33.23 0.91 -4.61
N GLU A 415 32.43 1.34 -3.65
CA GLU A 415 31.88 0.46 -2.60
C GLU A 415 30.73 -0.40 -3.14
N ALA A 416 29.85 0.19 -3.96
CA ALA A 416 28.82 -0.55 -4.70
C ALA A 416 29.43 -1.59 -5.66
N LEU A 417 30.43 -1.21 -6.46
CA LEU A 417 31.16 -2.13 -7.36
C LEU A 417 31.88 -3.25 -6.61
N ASN A 418 32.42 -2.98 -5.43
CA ASN A 418 33.06 -4.01 -4.62
C ASN A 418 32.05 -4.97 -3.98
N TYR A 419 30.82 -4.52 -3.71
CA TYR A 419 29.74 -5.36 -3.22
C TYR A 419 29.20 -6.28 -4.32
N PHE A 420 28.90 -5.75 -5.52
CA PHE A 420 28.43 -6.56 -6.66
C PHE A 420 29.46 -7.64 -7.06
N LYS A 421 30.76 -7.31 -7.02
CA LYS A 421 31.84 -8.29 -7.25
C LYS A 421 31.99 -9.34 -6.16
N LYS A 422 31.52 -9.08 -4.94
CA LYS A 422 31.64 -9.99 -3.80
C LYS A 422 30.47 -10.98 -3.75
N GLU A 423 29.31 -10.58 -4.23
CA GLU A 423 28.08 -11.39 -4.27
C GLU A 423 27.85 -12.11 -5.62
N ASP A 424 28.77 -11.95 -6.59
CA ASP A 424 28.70 -12.58 -7.94
C ASP A 424 27.42 -12.22 -8.70
N ILE A 425 26.95 -10.97 -8.54
CA ILE A 425 25.76 -10.42 -9.18
C ILE A 425 26.22 -9.61 -10.41
N ASP A 426 26.02 -10.18 -11.60
CA ASP A 426 26.26 -9.53 -12.89
C ASP A 426 24.91 -9.06 -13.46
N ILE A 427 24.46 -7.88 -13.05
CA ILE A 427 23.28 -7.22 -13.64
C ILE A 427 23.83 -6.26 -14.69
N ASP A 428 23.58 -6.55 -15.96
CA ASP A 428 23.96 -5.64 -17.03
C ASP A 428 22.89 -4.56 -17.26
N GLU A 429 23.24 -3.59 -18.10
CA GLU A 429 22.35 -2.48 -18.43
C GLU A 429 21.05 -2.96 -19.10
N ASP A 430 21.11 -4.07 -19.84
CA ASP A 430 19.96 -4.66 -20.52
C ASP A 430 19.01 -5.37 -19.55
N ASP A 431 19.52 -6.02 -18.51
CA ASP A 431 18.73 -6.59 -17.41
C ASP A 431 18.00 -5.50 -16.62
N PHE A 432 18.68 -4.37 -16.37
CA PHE A 432 18.08 -3.21 -15.72
C PHE A 432 16.96 -2.57 -16.57
N PHE A 433 17.19 -2.41 -17.88
CA PHE A 433 16.19 -1.85 -18.78
C PHE A 433 15.00 -2.80 -19.00
N GLU A 434 15.22 -4.10 -19.12
CA GLU A 434 14.15 -5.09 -19.21
C GLU A 434 13.28 -5.07 -17.95
N TYR A 435 13.90 -4.97 -16.77
CA TYR A 435 13.20 -4.79 -15.51
C TYR A 435 12.39 -3.49 -15.46
N PHE A 436 12.99 -2.35 -15.85
CA PHE A 436 12.29 -1.07 -15.84
C PHE A 436 11.05 -1.05 -16.76
N LEU A 437 11.18 -1.62 -17.96
CA LEU A 437 10.10 -1.68 -18.93
C LEU A 437 8.99 -2.66 -18.51
N THR A 438 9.33 -3.82 -17.96
CA THR A 438 8.35 -4.83 -17.57
C THR A 438 7.69 -4.55 -16.22
N GLU A 439 8.43 -4.08 -15.22
CA GLU A 439 7.93 -3.93 -13.85
C GLU A 439 7.47 -2.50 -13.53
N ALA A 440 8.20 -1.46 -13.94
CA ALA A 440 7.80 -0.08 -13.66
C ALA A 440 6.70 0.41 -14.61
N LEU A 441 6.75 -0.02 -15.87
CA LEU A 441 5.80 0.39 -16.91
C LEU A 441 4.75 -0.69 -17.25
N LYS A 442 4.83 -1.87 -16.62
CA LYS A 442 3.87 -2.99 -16.79
C LYS A 442 3.69 -3.45 -18.24
N LEU A 443 4.73 -3.32 -19.08
CA LEU A 443 4.71 -3.90 -20.42
C LEU A 443 4.79 -5.43 -20.35
N LYS A 444 4.04 -6.11 -21.22
CA LYS A 444 4.13 -7.56 -21.32
C LYS A 444 5.45 -7.92 -21.96
N LYS A 445 6.04 -9.00 -21.47
CA LYS A 445 7.32 -9.53 -21.97
C LYS A 445 7.25 -9.88 -23.47
N ASP A 446 6.09 -10.37 -23.91
CA ASP A 446 5.80 -10.68 -25.32
C ASP A 446 5.89 -9.43 -26.22
N ASP A 447 5.41 -8.27 -25.76
CA ASP A 447 5.46 -7.01 -26.52
C ASP A 447 6.90 -6.45 -26.61
N LEU A 448 7.74 -6.79 -25.62
CA LEU A 448 9.16 -6.43 -25.55
C LEU A 448 10.01 -7.26 -26.53
N ASP A 449 9.67 -8.54 -26.69
CA ASP A 449 10.31 -9.44 -27.64
C ASP A 449 9.97 -9.05 -29.10
N ASP A 450 8.76 -8.56 -29.36
CA ASP A 450 8.37 -8.03 -30.67
C ASP A 450 9.17 -6.76 -31.03
N LEU A 451 9.39 -5.85 -30.07
CA LEU A 451 10.23 -4.66 -30.25
C LEU A 451 11.72 -4.99 -30.47
N ARG A 452 12.22 -6.05 -29.82
CA ARG A 452 13.59 -6.57 -30.04
C ARG A 452 13.74 -7.17 -31.43
N GLN A 453 12.71 -7.83 -31.94
CA GLN A 453 12.72 -8.41 -33.29
C GLN A 453 12.62 -7.35 -34.39
N GLU A 454 11.82 -6.29 -34.21
CA GLU A 454 11.71 -5.17 -35.17
C GLU A 454 13.03 -4.43 -35.38
N LYS A 455 13.87 -4.31 -34.34
CA LYS A 455 15.22 -3.70 -34.47
C LYS A 455 16.19 -4.52 -35.33
N SER A 456 15.98 -5.84 -35.44
CA SER A 456 16.86 -6.70 -36.26
C SER A 456 16.53 -6.69 -37.75
N VAL A 457 15.37 -6.14 -38.16
CA VAL A 457 14.93 -6.11 -39.56
C VAL A 457 15.46 -4.87 -40.31
N PHE A 458 15.95 -3.85 -39.60
CA PHE A 458 16.48 -2.63 -40.22
C PHE A 458 17.97 -2.67 -40.60
N SER A 459 18.71 -3.73 -40.28
CA SER A 459 20.17 -3.76 -40.53
C SER A 459 20.60 -4.34 -41.88
N ALA A 460 19.68 -4.56 -42.83
CA ALA A 460 20.07 -5.07 -44.14
C ALA A 460 19.05 -4.72 -45.24
N SER A 461 19.09 -3.48 -45.76
CA SER A 461 19.15 -3.16 -47.20
C SER A 461 18.64 -1.76 -47.53
N SER A 462 19.57 -0.81 -47.72
CA SER A 462 19.66 0.18 -48.81
C SER A 462 20.56 1.35 -48.36
N PRO A 463 21.34 1.99 -49.25
CA PRO A 463 22.10 3.17 -48.87
C PRO A 463 21.15 4.33 -48.55
N PRO A 464 21.53 5.25 -47.65
CA PRO A 464 20.66 6.36 -47.24
C PRO A 464 20.35 7.25 -48.44
N ASP A 465 19.08 7.61 -48.61
CA ASP A 465 18.65 8.59 -49.61
C ASP A 465 19.25 9.96 -49.27
N GLU A 466 19.51 10.78 -50.31
CA GLU A 466 20.20 12.08 -50.20
C GLU A 466 19.56 13.02 -49.17
N GLU A 467 18.24 12.95 -48.96
CA GLU A 467 17.52 13.76 -47.96
C GLU A 467 17.83 13.36 -46.50
N GLU A 468 18.06 12.08 -46.22
CA GLU A 468 18.35 11.61 -44.85
C GLU A 468 19.80 11.95 -44.45
N ALA A 469 20.72 11.90 -45.42
CA ALA A 469 22.09 12.36 -45.24
C ALA A 469 22.16 13.89 -45.07
N GLU A 470 21.29 14.66 -45.73
CA GLU A 470 21.20 16.11 -45.59
C GLU A 470 20.62 16.51 -44.22
N MET A 471 19.57 15.82 -43.75
CA MET A 471 19.01 16.05 -42.41
C MET A 471 19.99 15.70 -41.29
N LEU A 472 20.74 14.60 -41.40
CA LEU A 472 21.75 14.23 -40.41
C LEU A 472 22.93 15.22 -40.40
N ALA A 473 23.32 15.75 -41.56
CA ALA A 473 24.33 16.80 -41.65
C ALA A 473 23.85 18.12 -41.04
N GLU A 474 22.58 18.49 -41.21
CA GLU A 474 21.98 19.66 -40.55
C GLU A 474 21.91 19.48 -39.03
N LEU A 475 21.59 18.27 -38.55
CA LEU A 475 21.53 17.96 -37.12
C LEU A 475 22.91 18.00 -36.45
N GLU A 476 23.95 17.47 -37.11
CA GLU A 476 25.34 17.59 -36.62
C GLU A 476 25.82 19.04 -36.60
N GLN A 477 25.37 19.88 -37.54
CA GLN A 477 25.71 21.30 -37.55
C GLN A 477 25.03 22.07 -36.40
N LEU A 478 23.85 21.63 -35.98
CA LEU A 478 23.05 22.20 -34.89
C LEU A 478 23.64 21.90 -33.49
N PHE A 479 24.22 20.71 -33.29
CA PHE A 479 24.87 20.34 -32.02
C PHE A 479 26.38 20.65 -31.99
N GLY A 480 26.99 20.96 -33.14
CA GLY A 480 28.42 21.19 -33.28
C GLY A 480 28.92 22.59 -32.89
N GLN A 481 28.05 23.59 -32.73
CA GLN A 481 28.48 24.95 -32.35
C GLN A 481 28.45 25.16 -30.82
N LYS A 482 29.62 24.92 -30.20
CA LYS A 482 29.97 25.53 -28.92
C LYS A 482 30.01 27.06 -29.08
N ASN A 483 28.92 27.73 -28.70
CA ASN A 483 28.87 28.93 -27.86
C ASN A 483 27.60 29.76 -28.14
N GLY A 484 26.71 29.79 -27.15
CA GLY A 484 25.86 30.92 -26.76
C GLY A 484 24.91 31.50 -27.81
N ASP A 485 23.68 30.97 -27.87
CA ASP A 485 22.42 31.70 -27.57
C ASP A 485 21.24 30.72 -27.66
N SER A 486 20.68 30.30 -26.52
CA SER A 486 19.74 29.16 -26.45
C SER A 486 18.29 29.51 -26.81
N GLY A 487 17.98 30.78 -27.09
CA GLY A 487 16.61 31.23 -27.40
C GLY A 487 16.18 30.99 -28.84
N GLU A 488 17.08 31.16 -29.81
CA GLU A 488 16.71 31.10 -31.24
C GLU A 488 16.50 29.66 -31.74
N ALA A 489 17.22 28.69 -31.18
CA ALA A 489 17.08 27.28 -31.51
C ALA A 489 15.71 26.70 -31.09
N ILE A 490 15.17 27.15 -29.95
CA ILE A 490 13.85 26.73 -29.45
C ILE A 490 12.72 27.29 -30.33
N HIS A 491 12.86 28.55 -30.79
CA HIS A 491 11.88 29.16 -31.69
C HIS A 491 11.83 28.49 -33.07
N GLN A 492 12.96 28.02 -33.60
CA GLN A 492 12.98 27.27 -34.85
C GLN A 492 12.37 25.88 -34.70
N LEU A 493 12.60 25.20 -33.57
CA LEU A 493 12.04 23.88 -33.28
C LEU A 493 10.51 23.92 -33.08
N LEU A 494 9.98 24.98 -32.47
CA LEU A 494 8.54 25.28 -32.41
C LEU A 494 7.96 25.68 -33.77
N GLY A 495 8.76 26.33 -34.62
CA GLY A 495 8.39 26.68 -35.99
C GLY A 495 8.16 25.43 -36.87
N SER A 496 8.98 24.39 -36.70
CA SER A 496 8.86 23.12 -37.43
C SER A 496 7.74 22.21 -36.94
N LEU A 497 7.17 22.47 -35.75
CA LEU A 497 6.07 21.69 -35.16
C LEU A 497 4.66 22.15 -35.58
N LYS A 498 4.54 23.16 -36.46
CA LYS A 498 3.23 23.60 -36.97
C LYS A 498 2.66 22.61 -37.99
N LEU A 499 1.89 21.63 -37.49
CA LEU A 499 0.99 20.79 -38.27
C LEU A 499 -0.46 21.33 -38.23
N ASP A 500 -1.02 21.51 -39.42
CA ASP A 500 -2.42 21.66 -39.88
C ASP A 500 -3.48 22.38 -38.97
N PRO A 501 -4.15 23.46 -39.44
CA PRO A 501 -5.01 24.32 -38.60
C PRO A 501 -6.44 23.78 -38.38
N SER A 502 -6.63 22.46 -38.26
CA SER A 502 -7.95 21.85 -38.06
C SER A 502 -8.29 21.50 -36.60
N THR A 503 -7.36 21.67 -35.67
CA THR A 503 -7.58 21.56 -34.22
C THR A 503 -7.55 22.96 -33.61
N GLY A 504 -8.74 23.53 -33.39
CA GLY A 504 -8.93 24.90 -32.94
C GLY A 504 -8.50 25.17 -31.50
N VAL A 505 -7.20 25.23 -31.23
CA VAL A 505 -6.61 25.79 -30.01
C VAL A 505 -5.37 26.62 -30.40
N ASP A 506 -5.46 27.94 -30.23
CA ASP A 506 -4.41 28.90 -30.56
C ASP A 506 -3.38 28.99 -29.42
N LEU A 507 -2.32 28.19 -29.54
CA LEU A 507 -1.17 28.15 -28.62
C LEU A 507 -0.35 29.45 -28.60
N GLY A 508 -0.63 30.43 -29.47
CA GLY A 508 0.03 31.73 -29.45
C GLY A 508 -0.23 32.54 -28.18
N SER A 509 -1.38 32.34 -27.53
CA SER A 509 -1.76 33.07 -26.31
C SER A 509 -0.98 32.67 -25.05
N PHE A 510 -0.26 31.55 -25.07
CA PHE A 510 0.51 31.04 -23.93
C PHE A 510 1.90 31.68 -23.82
N ILE A 511 2.45 32.20 -24.93
CA ILE A 511 3.80 32.77 -24.97
C ILE A 511 3.78 34.24 -24.52
N ASP A 512 2.71 34.98 -24.79
CA ASP A 512 2.55 36.38 -24.34
C ASP A 512 2.42 36.52 -22.79
N HIS A 513 2.33 35.42 -22.04
CA HIS A 513 2.35 35.41 -20.57
C HIS A 513 3.70 35.06 -19.95
N ILE A 514 4.67 34.58 -20.74
CA ILE A 514 5.99 34.18 -20.23
C ILE A 514 6.99 35.35 -20.27
N ASP A 515 6.76 36.36 -21.11
CA ASP A 515 7.62 37.56 -21.21
C ASP A 515 7.20 38.73 -20.30
N SER A 516 6.27 38.53 -19.36
CA SER A 516 5.76 39.61 -18.49
C SER A 516 5.88 39.38 -16.97
N ASP A 517 6.70 38.44 -16.50
CA ASP A 517 7.09 38.35 -15.08
C ASP A 517 8.61 38.24 -14.89
#